data_AF-A0A2V5LK07-F1
#
_entry.id   AF-A0A2V5LK07-F1
#
_cell.length_a   1.000
_cell.length_b   1.000
_cell.length_c   1.000
_cell.angle_alpha   90.00
_cell.angle_beta   90.00
_cell.angle_gamma   90.00
#
_symmetry.space_group_name_H-M   'P 1'
#
loop_
_entity.id
_entity.type
_entity.pdbx_description
1 polymer ?
#
loop_
_entity_poly.entity_id
_entity_poly.type
_entity_poly.pdbx_seq_one_letter_code
_entity_poly.pdbx_strand_id
1 'polypeptide(L)'
;MIPAWYQRMNPRERVLSWIVAGTVFVLLNLWILSRVLGALGGAHKEVVERRAKLAEQALYVKERDLWTKREEWIRKHQPVLNNPAEQI
;
A
#
# COMPACT_ATOMS: atom_id res chain seq x y z
N MET A 1 14.81 -4.49 -47.76
CA MET A 1 15.66 -3.66 -48.65
C MET A 1 16.17 -2.48 -47.82
N ILE A 2 17.49 -2.32 -47.69
CA ILE A 2 18.06 -1.19 -46.95
C ILE A 2 17.89 0.07 -47.81
N PRO A 3 17.32 1.17 -47.30
CA PRO A 3 17.10 2.37 -48.09
C PRO A 3 18.42 2.95 -48.63
N ALA A 4 18.43 3.43 -49.87
CA ALA A 4 19.63 4.01 -50.50
C ALA A 4 20.20 5.21 -49.72
N TRP A 5 19.38 5.92 -48.94
CA TRP A 5 19.82 6.99 -48.04
C TRP A 5 20.65 6.46 -46.85
N TYR A 6 20.34 5.27 -46.36
CA TYR A 6 21.03 4.64 -45.22
C TYR A 6 22.42 4.11 -45.59
N GLN A 7 22.62 3.78 -46.87
CA GLN A 7 23.92 3.39 -47.43
C GLN A 7 24.85 4.59 -47.69
N ARG A 8 24.31 5.79 -47.93
CA ARG A 8 25.10 7.02 -48.07
C ARG A 8 25.50 7.64 -46.73
N MET A 9 24.82 7.27 -45.65
CA MET A 9 24.99 7.87 -44.33
C MET A 9 26.23 7.30 -43.63
N ASN A 10 27.07 8.18 -43.11
CA ASN A 10 28.36 7.80 -42.54
C ASN A 10 28.12 6.90 -41.29
N PRO A 11 29.01 5.95 -40.96
CA PRO A 11 28.80 5.02 -39.84
C PRO A 11 28.50 5.73 -38.50
N ARG A 12 29.06 6.92 -38.32
CA ARG A 12 28.88 7.78 -37.14
C ARG A 12 27.45 8.31 -37.01
N GLU A 13 26.86 8.76 -38.11
CA GLU A 13 25.48 9.28 -38.15
C GLU A 13 24.46 8.16 -37.92
N ARG A 14 24.82 6.95 -38.35
CA ARG A 14 24.04 5.74 -38.09
C ARG A 14 24.02 5.39 -36.61
N VAL A 15 25.18 5.40 -35.95
CA VAL A 15 25.29 5.17 -34.50
C VAL A 15 24.52 6.25 -33.73
N LEU A 16 24.64 7.53 -34.11
CA LEU A 16 23.87 8.60 -33.48
C LEU A 16 22.36 8.37 -33.60
N SER A 17 21.88 7.95 -34.78
CA SER A 17 20.46 7.63 -35.01
C SER A 17 19.99 6.46 -34.12
N TRP A 18 20.83 5.43 -33.96
CA TRP A 18 20.54 4.31 -33.06
C TRP A 18 20.49 4.74 -31.59
N ILE A 19 21.39 5.64 -31.16
CA ILE A 19 21.39 6.19 -29.81
C ILE A 19 20.12 7.02 -29.57
N VAL A 20 19.74 7.88 -30.51
CA VAL A 20 18.54 8.70 -30.42
C VAL A 20 17.29 7.82 -30.38
N ALA A 21 17.18 6.84 -31.28
CA ALA A 21 16.07 5.90 -31.30
C ALA A 21 15.99 5.10 -29.98
N GLY A 22 17.12 4.62 -29.48
CA GLY A 22 17.21 3.92 -28.20
C GLY A 22 16.79 4.80 -27.02
N THR A 23 17.23 6.05 -27.00
CA THR A 23 16.87 7.02 -25.95
C THR A 23 15.37 7.30 -25.94
N VAL A 24 14.78 7.54 -27.12
CA VAL A 24 13.33 7.76 -27.25
C VAL A 24 12.56 6.52 -26.79
N PHE A 25 13.01 5.33 -27.18
CA PHE A 25 12.39 4.07 -26.77
C PHE A 25 12.43 3.88 -25.24
N VAL A 26 13.58 4.12 -24.62
CA VAL A 26 13.75 4.03 -23.16
C VAL A 26 12.87 5.05 -22.43
N LEU A 27 12.80 6.30 -22.92
CA LEU A 27 11.95 7.34 -22.33
C LEU A 27 10.47 6.99 -22.39
N LEU A 28 9.99 6.50 -23.54
CA LEU A 28 8.62 6.04 -23.69
C LEU A 28 8.32 4.87 -22.73
N ASN A 29 9.24 3.90 -22.66
CA ASN A 29 9.10 2.76 -21.78
C ASN A 29 9.06 3.18 -20.30
N LEU A 30 9.97 4.07 -19.88
CA LEU A 30 9.99 4.64 -18.54
C LEU A 30 8.71 5.43 -18.22
N TRP A 31 8.20 6.19 -19.19
CA TRP A 31 6.97 6.96 -19.00
C TRP A 31 5.77 6.03 -18.78
N ILE A 32 5.61 5.00 -19.61
CA ILE A 32 4.57 3.98 -19.45
C ILE A 32 4.72 3.29 -18.09
N LEU A 33 5.94 2.88 -17.73
CA LEU A 33 6.21 2.21 -16.47
C LEU A 33 5.92 3.12 -15.26
N SER A 34 6.24 4.41 -15.35
CA SER A 34 5.95 5.39 -14.30
C SER A 34 4.45 5.63 -14.12
N ARG A 35 3.66 5.55 -15.20
CA ARG A 35 2.20 5.63 -15.15
C ARG A 35 1.60 4.38 -14.51
N VAL A 36 2.09 3.20 -14.88
CA VAL A 36 1.64 1.92 -14.31
C VAL A 36 2.00 1.83 -12.83
N LEU A 37 3.25 2.11 -12.48
CA LEU A 37 3.71 2.12 -11.08
C LEU A 37 3.10 3.26 -10.27
N GLY A 38 2.84 4.42 -10.88
CA GLY A 38 2.12 5.53 -10.26
C GLY A 38 0.65 5.21 -9.99
N ALA A 39 -0.02 4.52 -10.92
CA ALA A 39 -1.39 4.04 -10.73
C ALA A 39 -1.46 2.91 -9.68
N LEU A 40 -0.53 1.96 -9.71
CA LEU A 40 -0.39 0.94 -8.66
C LEU A 40 -0.07 1.56 -7.31
N GLY A 41 0.84 2.54 -7.26
CA GLY A 41 1.23 3.25 -6.05
C GLY A 41 0.11 4.12 -5.48
N GLY A 42 -0.72 4.72 -6.33
CA GLY A 42 -1.94 5.43 -5.94
C GLY A 42 -2.99 4.50 -5.33
N ALA A 43 -3.25 3.35 -5.97
CA ALA A 43 -4.14 2.33 -5.44
C ALA A 43 -3.62 1.72 -4.12
N HIS A 44 -2.31 1.49 -4.02
CA HIS A 44 -1.69 1.01 -2.78
C HIS A 44 -1.80 2.04 -1.66
N LYS A 45 -1.62 3.33 -1.95
CA LYS A 45 -1.81 4.40 -0.97
C LYS A 45 -3.25 4.43 -0.46
N GLU A 46 -4.24 4.35 -1.33
CA GLU A 46 -5.65 4.35 -0.93
C GLU A 46 -6.01 3.11 -0.08
N VAL A 47 -5.47 1.93 -0.44
CA VAL A 47 -5.68 0.70 0.33
C VAL A 47 -4.97 0.74 1.68
N VAL A 48 -3.75 1.30 1.76
CA VAL A 48 -3.03 1.47 3.03
C VAL A 48 -3.73 2.49 3.93
N GLU A 49 -4.26 3.57 3.36
CA GLU A 49 -5.01 4.59 4.11
C GLU A 49 -6.34 4.05 4.66
N ARG A 50 -7.05 3.22 3.88
CA ARG A 50 -8.23 2.49 4.37
C ARG A 50 -7.87 1.44 5.42
N ARG A 51 -6.76 0.71 5.25
CA ARG A 51 -6.26 -0.23 6.27
C ARG A 51 -5.86 0.48 7.56
N ALA A 52 -5.26 1.66 7.49
CA ALA A 52 -4.91 2.46 8.67
C ALA A 52 -6.18 2.85 9.45
N LYS A 53 -7.21 3.36 8.76
CA LYS A 53 -8.51 3.67 9.38
C LYS A 53 -9.20 2.44 9.98
N LEU A 54 -9.12 1.28 9.32
CA LEU A 54 -9.65 0.03 9.87
C LEU A 54 -8.82 -0.51 11.04
N ALA A 55 -7.50 -0.29 11.06
CA ALA A 55 -6.63 -0.66 12.18
C ALA A 55 -6.93 0.20 13.42
N GLU A 56 -7.21 1.49 13.23
CA GLU A 56 -7.71 2.37 14.30
C GLU A 56 -9.06 1.87 14.83
N GLN A 57 -10.00 1.50 13.97
CA GLN A 57 -11.29 0.94 14.40
C GLN A 57 -11.16 -0.43 15.07
N ALA A 58 -10.21 -1.28 14.64
CA ALA A 58 -9.95 -2.58 15.24
C ALA A 58 -9.36 -2.47 16.65
N LEU A 59 -8.63 -1.39 16.97
CA LEU A 59 -8.18 -1.13 18.34
C LEU A 59 -9.37 -0.86 19.27
N TYR A 60 -10.33 -0.04 18.85
CA TYR A 60 -11.55 0.21 19.64
C TYR A 60 -12.41 -1.05 19.85
N VAL A 61 -12.49 -1.94 18.85
CA VAL A 61 -13.20 -3.23 19.00
C VAL A 61 -12.47 -4.17 19.95
N LYS A 62 -11.12 -4.18 19.92
CA LYS A 62 -10.30 -4.99 20.84
C LYS A 62 -10.42 -4.54 22.29
N GLU A 63 -10.55 -3.24 22.54
CA GLU A 63 -10.85 -2.75 23.89
C GLU A 63 -12.21 -3.27 24.35
N ARG A 64 -13.25 -3.22 23.51
CA ARG A 64 -14.57 -3.77 23.85
C ARG A 64 -14.51 -5.25 24.23
N ASP A 65 -13.77 -6.08 23.49
CA ASP A 65 -13.62 -7.51 23.81
C ASP A 65 -12.98 -7.72 25.18
N LEU A 66 -11.97 -6.92 25.53
CA LEU A 66 -11.33 -6.93 26.84
C LEU A 66 -12.28 -6.52 27.97
N TRP A 67 -13.08 -5.47 27.78
CA TRP A 67 -14.09 -5.04 28.76
C TRP A 67 -15.19 -6.09 28.94
N THR A 68 -15.63 -6.72 27.85
CA THR A 68 -16.67 -7.77 27.90
C THR A 68 -16.16 -9.02 28.63
N LYS A 69 -14.91 -9.44 28.34
CA LYS A 69 -14.25 -10.53 29.08
C LYS A 69 -14.01 -10.19 30.55
N ARG A 70 -13.74 -8.93 30.86
CA ARG A 70 -13.59 -8.46 32.24
C ARG A 70 -14.92 -8.55 32.99
N GLU A 71 -16.03 -8.15 32.38
CA GLU A 71 -17.36 -8.30 32.98
C GLU A 71 -17.72 -9.78 33.18
N GLU A 72 -17.46 -10.65 32.20
CA GLU A 72 -17.67 -12.09 32.35
C GLU A 72 -16.78 -12.70 33.45
N TRP A 73 -15.53 -12.26 33.55
CA TRP A 73 -14.62 -12.71 34.59
C TRP A 73 -15.09 -12.27 35.98
N ILE A 74 -15.50 -11.00 36.13
CA ILE A 74 -16.08 -10.47 37.37
C ILE A 74 -17.35 -11.24 37.71
N ARG A 75 -18.27 -11.45 36.76
CA ARG A 75 -19.51 -12.20 37.01
C ARG A 75 -19.25 -13.64 37.46
N LYS A 76 -18.17 -14.26 36.99
CA LYS A 76 -17.80 -15.64 37.33
C LYS A 76 -16.98 -15.75 38.63
N HIS A 77 -16.21 -14.73 38.98
CA HIS A 77 -15.32 -14.72 40.16
C HIS A 77 -15.79 -13.81 41.30
N GLN A 78 -16.90 -13.10 41.16
CA GLN A 78 -17.48 -12.32 42.24
C GLN A 78 -18.25 -13.27 43.16
N PRO A 79 -17.73 -13.61 44.36
CA PRO A 79 -18.58 -14.21 45.38
C PRO A 79 -19.67 -13.21 45.74
N VAL A 80 -20.89 -13.71 45.93
CA VAL A 80 -22.03 -12.92 46.41
C VAL A 80 -21.59 -12.21 47.69
N LEU A 81 -21.39 -10.89 47.61
CA LEU A 81 -21.22 -10.06 48.78
C LEU A 81 -22.56 -10.06 49.52
N ASN A 82 -22.69 -10.91 50.54
CA ASN A 82 -23.57 -10.60 51.64
C ASN A 82 -23.05 -9.29 52.26
N ASN A 83 -23.80 -8.22 52.01
CA ASN A 83 -23.73 -6.89 52.60
C ASN A 83 -22.54 -6.59 53.54
N PRO A 84 -21.64 -5.64 53.20
CA PRO A 84 -20.71 -5.05 54.16
C PRO A 84 -21.38 -4.04 55.12
N ALA A 85 -22.69 -4.10 55.32
CA ALA A 85 -23.48 -3.13 56.11
C ALA A 85 -24.29 -3.79 57.24
N GLU A 86 -23.82 -4.91 57.80
CA GLU A 86 -24.51 -5.64 58.87
C GLU A 86 -23.59 -5.97 60.07
N GLN A 87 -22.69 -5.05 60.40
CA GLN A 87 -22.03 -5.03 61.72
C GLN A 87 -21.94 -3.57 62.21
N ILE A 88 -23.04 -3.08 62.78
CA ILE A 88 -23.07 -2.00 63.78
C ILE A 88 -23.86 -2.54 64.96
#